data_AF-A0A932EMF6-F1
#
_entry.id   AF-A0A932EMF6-F1
#
_cell.length_a   1.000
_cell.length_b   1.000
_cell.length_c   1.000
_cell.angle_alpha   90.00
_cell.angle_beta   90.00
_cell.angle_gamma   90.00
#
_symmetry.space_group_name_H-M   'P 1'
#
loop_
_entity.id
_entity.type
_entity.pdbx_description
1 polymer ?
#
loop_
_entity_poly.entity_id
_entity_poly.type
_entity_poly.pdbx_seq_one_letter_code
_entity_poly.pdbx_strand_id
1 'polypeptide(L)'
;MSKASLFDLEYVIFDFETTGLDADKDDEILEIGAIRLKGTEPTGEVFSSLVNIQKKIPEKVKAIHGIQDKELEGKPPIEEIFPKFLNFLGNKILIAHNAEFDLSFLKKNLSSF
;
A
#
# COMPACT_ATOMS: atom_id res chain seq x y z
N MET A 1 23.86 -6.93 25.29
CA MET A 1 23.07 -6.83 24.04
C MET A 1 23.78 -5.82 23.15
N SER A 2 24.19 -6.17 21.94
CA SER A 2 24.70 -5.17 21.01
C SER A 2 23.54 -4.21 20.66
N LYS A 3 23.82 -2.91 20.66
CA LYS A 3 22.84 -1.91 20.20
C LYS A 3 22.82 -1.98 18.67
N ALA A 4 21.78 -2.56 18.09
CA ALA A 4 21.53 -2.42 16.66
C ALA A 4 21.27 -0.93 16.36
N SER A 5 22.00 -0.37 15.40
CA SER A 5 21.78 1.00 14.95
C SER A 5 20.54 1.06 14.07
N LEU A 6 19.76 2.14 14.19
CA LEU A 6 18.66 2.43 13.27
C LEU A 6 19.16 2.49 11.80
N PHE A 7 20.44 2.86 11.60
CA PHE A 7 21.06 2.92 10.27
C PHE A 7 21.40 1.55 9.66
N ASP A 8 21.43 0.49 10.47
CA ASP A 8 21.72 -0.87 9.98
C ASP A 8 20.46 -1.67 9.64
N LEU A 9 19.28 -1.16 10.01
CA LEU A 9 17.99 -1.81 9.79
C LEU A 9 17.43 -1.52 8.40
N GLU A 10 16.60 -2.45 7.93
CA GLU A 10 15.82 -2.30 6.70
C GLU A 10 14.34 -2.09 7.01
N TYR A 11 13.76 -1.14 6.28
CA TYR A 11 12.37 -0.70 6.44
C TYR A 11 11.66 -0.76 5.10
N VAL A 12 10.35 -0.92 5.14
CA VAL A 12 9.49 -0.66 3.99
C VAL A 12 8.59 0.53 4.34
N ILE A 13 8.75 1.60 3.57
CA ILE A 13 7.82 2.72 3.58
C ILE A 13 6.75 2.41 2.55
N PHE A 14 5.48 2.48 2.93
CA PHE A 14 4.36 2.21 2.03
C PHE A 14 3.21 3.18 2.25
N ASP A 15 2.36 3.28 1.25
CA ASP A 15 1.19 4.15 1.19
C ASP A 15 0.12 3.50 0.30
N PHE A 16 -1.16 3.73 0.65
CA PHE A 16 -2.31 3.34 -0.16
C PHE A 16 -3.14 4.54 -0.57
N GLU A 17 -3.51 4.59 -1.85
CA GLU A 17 -4.65 5.38 -2.29
C GLU A 17 -5.89 4.50 -2.28
N THR A 18 -7.02 5.02 -1.79
CA THR A 18 -8.23 4.21 -1.61
C THR A 18 -9.48 4.98 -2.03
N THR A 19 -10.61 4.28 -2.18
CA THR A 19 -11.89 4.93 -2.53
C THR A 19 -12.53 5.72 -1.40
N GLY A 20 -11.93 5.75 -0.20
CA GLY A 20 -12.46 6.44 0.95
C GLY A 20 -11.52 6.38 2.15
N LEU A 21 -12.05 6.17 3.35
CA LEU A 21 -11.25 6.24 4.60
C LEU A 21 -11.47 5.05 5.54
N ASP A 22 -12.41 4.15 5.22
CA ASP A 22 -12.89 3.14 6.16
C ASP A 22 -12.80 1.73 5.58
N ALA A 23 -11.73 1.02 5.94
CA ALA A 23 -11.47 -0.34 5.48
C ALA A 23 -12.50 -1.37 5.97
N ASP A 24 -13.27 -1.08 7.02
CA ASP A 24 -14.31 -1.99 7.53
C ASP A 24 -15.64 -1.83 6.79
N LYS A 25 -15.78 -0.76 5.99
CA LYS A 25 -16.88 -0.55 5.04
C LYS A 25 -16.49 -1.08 3.65
N ASP A 26 -17.17 -0.56 2.63
CA ASP A 26 -16.96 -0.91 1.23
C ASP A 26 -15.88 -0.03 0.57
N ASP A 27 -14.88 0.48 1.30
CA ASP A 27 -13.75 1.21 0.67
C ASP A 27 -12.66 0.22 0.19
N GLU A 28 -12.12 0.45 -1.01
CA GLU A 28 -11.13 -0.44 -1.64
C GLU A 28 -9.83 0.31 -1.94
N ILE A 29 -8.72 -0.43 -1.99
CA ILE A 29 -7.41 0.07 -2.41
C ILE A 29 -7.42 0.30 -3.92
N LEU A 30 -6.90 1.45 -4.36
CA LEU A 30 -6.77 1.90 -5.74
C LEU A 30 -5.32 1.85 -6.22
N GLU A 31 -4.38 2.18 -5.34
CA GLU A 31 -2.95 2.15 -5.60
C GLU A 31 -2.20 1.62 -4.37
N ILE A 32 -1.13 0.88 -4.64
CA ILE A 32 -0.14 0.50 -3.63
C ILE A 32 1.21 1.05 -4.06
N GLY A 33 1.78 1.93 -3.25
CA GLY A 33 3.16 2.41 -3.37
C GLY A 33 4.00 1.91 -2.21
N ALA A 34 5.20 1.39 -2.49
CA ALA A 34 6.17 1.07 -1.44
C ALA A 34 7.61 1.12 -1.92
N ILE A 35 8.51 1.47 -1.01
CA ILE A 35 9.96 1.47 -1.24
C ILE A 35 10.68 0.83 -0.06
N ARG A 36 11.81 0.17 -0.33
CA ARG A 36 12.68 -0.35 0.72
C ARG A 36 13.81 0.63 1.02
N LEU A 37 14.07 0.86 2.30
CA LEU A 37 15.18 1.64 2.80
C LEU A 37 16.12 0.77 3.63
N LYS A 38 17.39 1.12 3.64
CA LYS A 38 18.37 0.70 4.65
C LYS A 38 18.88 1.94 5.37
N GLY A 39 18.59 2.07 6.66
CA GLY A 39 18.76 3.33 7.37
C GLY A 39 17.92 4.44 6.72
N THR A 40 18.57 5.45 6.18
CA THR A 40 17.93 6.59 5.48
C THR A 40 17.98 6.48 3.96
N GLU A 41 18.68 5.48 3.41
CA GLU A 41 18.94 5.38 1.98
C GLU A 41 17.98 4.41 1.30
N PRO A 42 17.34 4.77 0.17
CA PRO A 42 16.59 3.82 -0.65
C PRO A 42 17.48 2.71 -1.18
N THR A 43 17.03 1.45 -1.12
CA THR A 43 17.79 0.32 -1.68
C THR A 43 17.66 0.24 -3.20
N GLY A 44 16.73 0.99 -3.80
CA GLY A 44 16.34 0.89 -5.20
C GLY A 44 15.21 -0.12 -5.46
N GLU A 45 14.82 -0.92 -4.47
CA GLU A 45 13.66 -1.79 -4.56
C GLU A 45 12.37 -0.97 -4.36
N VAL A 46 11.47 -1.04 -5.36
CA VAL A 46 10.20 -0.31 -5.40
C VAL A 46 9.08 -1.28 -5.77
N PHE A 47 7.92 -1.10 -5.14
CA PHE A 47 6.65 -1.69 -5.53
C PHE A 47 5.68 -0.57 -5.87
N SER A 48 5.06 -0.64 -7.04
CA SER A 48 4.01 0.29 -7.45
C SER A 48 2.99 -0.48 -8.28
N SER A 49 1.72 -0.37 -7.91
CA SER A 49 0.64 -1.03 -8.65
C SER A 49 -0.68 -0.31 -8.47
N LEU A 50 -1.37 -0.07 -9.59
CA LEU A 50 -2.79 0.28 -9.59
C LEU A 50 -3.61 -1.01 -9.48
N VAL A 51 -4.74 -0.93 -8.78
CA VAL A 51 -5.64 -2.03 -8.50
C VAL A 51 -6.94 -1.83 -9.29
N ASN A 52 -7.34 -2.84 -10.06
CA ASN A 52 -8.64 -2.83 -10.69
C ASN A 52 -9.74 -3.10 -9.66
N ILE A 53 -10.68 -2.17 -9.55
CA ILE A 53 -11.85 -2.25 -8.68
C ILE A 53 -13.11 -2.40 -9.52
N GLN A 54 -14.11 -3.11 -9.00
CA GLN A 54 -15.37 -3.33 -9.72
C GLN A 54 -16.41 -2.20 -9.52
N LYS A 55 -15.97 -1.05 -8.99
CA LYS A 55 -16.81 0.10 -8.68
C LYS A 55 -16.21 1.39 -9.24
N LYS A 56 -17.02 2.46 -9.27
CA LYS A 56 -16.54 3.80 -9.64
C LYS A 56 -15.89 4.49 -8.45
N ILE A 57 -14.80 5.22 -8.71
CA ILE A 57 -14.17 6.08 -7.72
C ILE A 57 -15.08 7.28 -7.46
N PRO A 58 -15.38 7.65 -6.19
CA PRO A 58 -16.12 8.88 -5.89
C PRO A 58 -15.40 10.12 -6.43
N GLU A 59 -16.11 11.06 -7.06
CA GLU A 59 -15.50 12.27 -7.65
C GLU A 59 -14.67 13.10 -6.65
N LYS A 60 -15.13 13.17 -5.38
CA LYS A 60 -14.38 13.84 -4.31
C LYS A 60 -13.02 13.20 -4.04
N VAL A 61 -12.89 11.89 -4.27
CA VAL A 61 -11.67 11.11 -4.04
C VAL A 61 -10.74 11.22 -5.26
N LYS A 62 -11.29 11.17 -6.47
CA LYS A 62 -10.55 11.54 -7.70
C LYS A 62 -9.90 12.91 -7.60
N ALA A 63 -10.59 13.89 -7.00
CA ALA A 63 -10.07 15.24 -6.81
C ALA A 63 -8.89 15.32 -5.81
N ILE A 64 -8.70 14.31 -4.95
CA ILE A 64 -7.61 14.24 -3.97
C ILE A 64 -6.36 13.64 -4.61
N HIS A 65 -6.44 12.40 -5.11
CA HIS A 65 -5.27 11.66 -5.60
C HIS A 65 -5.05 11.75 -7.12
N GLY A 66 -6.06 12.21 -7.89
CA GLY A 66 -5.97 12.35 -9.35
C GLY A 66 -6.28 11.10 -10.18
N ILE A 67 -6.24 9.89 -9.60
CA ILE A 67 -6.58 8.63 -10.27
C ILE A 67 -8.01 8.65 -10.86
N GLN A 68 -8.13 8.26 -12.12
CA GLN A 68 -9.38 8.15 -12.88
C GLN A 68 -9.79 6.68 -13.07
N ASP A 69 -11.09 6.41 -13.22
CA ASP A 69 -11.61 5.04 -13.40
C ASP A 69 -10.92 4.30 -14.57
N LYS A 70 -10.66 5.03 -15.67
CA LYS A 70 -10.01 4.48 -16.88
C LYS A 70 -8.57 4.00 -16.64
N GLU A 71 -7.90 4.48 -15.59
CA GLU A 71 -6.52 4.10 -15.28
C GLU A 71 -6.46 2.75 -14.57
N LEU A 72 -7.58 2.34 -13.97
CA LEU A 72 -7.76 1.06 -13.29
C LEU A 72 -8.24 -0.04 -14.24
N GLU A 73 -8.81 0.34 -15.39
CA GLU A 73 -9.29 -0.61 -16.39
C GLU A 73 -8.15 -1.50 -16.92
N GLY A 74 -8.36 -2.81 -16.84
CA GLY A 74 -7.36 -3.81 -17.26
C GLY A 74 -6.18 -3.97 -16.30
N LYS A 75 -6.17 -3.29 -15.15
CA LYS A 75 -5.20 -3.56 -14.08
C LYS A 75 -5.53 -4.89 -13.38
N PRO A 76 -4.56 -5.53 -12.70
CA PRO A 76 -4.84 -6.72 -11.92
C PRO A 76 -5.73 -6.38 -10.73
N PRO A 77 -6.60 -7.30 -10.29
CA PRO A 77 -7.42 -7.09 -9.11
C PRO A 77 -6.58 -7.30 -7.84
N ILE A 78 -7.13 -6.91 -6.68
CA ILE A 78 -6.39 -6.94 -5.41
C ILE A 78 -5.91 -8.34 -5.05
N GLU A 79 -6.66 -9.38 -5.44
CA GLU A 79 -6.35 -10.79 -5.20
C GLU A 79 -5.04 -11.23 -5.86
N GLU A 80 -4.64 -10.58 -6.95
CA GLU A 80 -3.38 -10.87 -7.64
C GLU A 80 -2.22 -9.99 -7.13
N ILE A 81 -2.51 -8.73 -6.79
CA ILE A 81 -1.49 -7.74 -6.39
C ILE A 81 -1.06 -7.97 -4.95
N PHE A 82 -2.01 -8.21 -4.04
CA PHE A 82 -1.76 -8.21 -2.61
C PHE A 82 -0.74 -9.28 -2.17
N PRO A 83 -0.77 -10.54 -2.69
CA PRO A 83 0.28 -11.52 -2.38
C PRO A 83 1.68 -11.08 -2.80
N LYS A 84 1.80 -10.39 -3.96
CA LYS A 84 3.08 -9.84 -4.44
C LYS A 84 3.57 -8.71 -3.53
N PHE A 85 2.65 -7.87 -3.06
CA PHE A 85 2.93 -6.83 -2.09
C PHE A 85 3.39 -7.38 -0.73
N LEU A 86 2.70 -8.39 -0.18
CA LEU A 86 3.12 -9.06 1.07
C LEU A 86 4.53 -9.66 0.95
N ASN A 87 4.85 -10.26 -0.20
CA ASN A 87 6.21 -10.76 -0.46
C ASN A 87 7.25 -9.62 -0.52
N PHE A 88 6.88 -8.46 -1.07
CA PHE A 88 7.73 -7.27 -1.04
C PHE A 88 7.96 -6.73 0.39
N LEU A 89 6.92 -6.72 1.22
CA LEU A 89 7.01 -6.34 2.64
C LEU A 89 7.96 -7.28 3.40
N GLY A 90 7.80 -8.60 3.22
CA GLY A 90 8.55 -9.62 3.94
C GLY A 90 8.46 -9.44 5.47
N ASN A 91 9.55 -9.73 6.18
CA ASN A 91 9.65 -9.56 7.64
C ASN A 91 10.29 -8.21 8.04
N LYS A 92 10.04 -7.14 7.28
CA LYS A 92 10.63 -5.81 7.52
C LYS A 92 9.75 -4.95 8.42
N ILE A 93 10.36 -3.92 9.00
CA ILE A 93 9.63 -2.89 9.74
C ILE A 93 8.85 -2.05 8.73
N LEU A 94 7.56 -1.86 8.98
CA LEU A 94 6.67 -1.09 8.13
C LEU A 94 6.56 0.35 8.66
N ILE A 95 6.59 1.32 7.74
CA ILE A 95 6.50 2.75 8.04
C ILE A 95 5.48 3.38 7.09
N ALA A 96 4.59 4.22 7.62
CA ALA A 96 3.62 5.02 6.86
C ALA A 96 3.33 6.32 7.61
N HIS A 97 2.95 7.39 6.89
CA HIS A 97 2.76 8.72 7.48
C HIS A 97 1.47 8.83 8.32
N ASN A 98 0.46 8.01 8.00
CA ASN A 98 -0.75 7.84 8.80
C ASN A 98 -1.01 6.35 9.05
N ALA A 99 -0.03 5.69 9.68
CA ALA A 99 0.03 4.23 9.73
C ALA A 99 -1.26 3.55 10.23
N GLU A 100 -2.07 4.17 11.08
CA GLU A 100 -3.35 3.58 11.51
C GLU A 100 -4.30 3.35 10.32
N PHE A 101 -4.38 4.30 9.39
CA PHE A 101 -5.17 4.19 8.17
C PHE A 101 -4.62 3.07 7.26
N ASP A 102 -3.36 3.13 6.87
CA ASP A 102 -2.77 2.14 5.97
C ASP A 102 -2.80 0.72 6.57
N LEU A 103 -2.54 0.60 7.88
CA LEU A 103 -2.61 -0.68 8.58
C LEU A 103 -4.05 -1.22 8.65
N SER A 104 -5.09 -0.37 8.68
CA SER A 104 -6.48 -0.85 8.64
C SER A 104 -6.78 -1.54 7.31
N PHE A 105 -6.36 -0.95 6.18
CA PHE A 105 -6.52 -1.55 4.85
C PHE A 105 -5.65 -2.79 4.68
N LEU A 106 -4.41 -2.77 5.19
CA LEU A 106 -3.53 -3.93 5.19
C LEU A 106 -4.16 -5.10 5.96
N LYS A 107 -4.66 -4.86 7.19
CA LYS A 107 -5.29 -5.90 8.04
C LYS A 107 -6.57 -6.44 7.42
N LYS A 108 -7.42 -5.55 6.87
CA LYS A 108 -8.65 -5.94 6.18
C LYS A 108 -8.36 -6.91 5.05
N ASN A 109 -7.39 -6.57 4.19
CA ASN A 109 -7.04 -7.41 3.06
C ASN A 109 -6.32 -8.70 3.49
N LEU A 110 -5.50 -8.66 4.56
CA LEU A 110 -4.91 -9.88 5.14
C LEU A 110 -5.95 -10.90 5.60
N SER A 111 -7.12 -10.47 6.09
CA SER A 111 -8.17 -11.40 6.53
C SER A 111 -8.81 -12.21 5.39
N SER A 112 -8.54 -11.83 4.14
CA SER A 112 -9.02 -12.50 2.93
C SER A 112 -8.04 -13.54 2.37
N PHE A 113 -6.88 -13.75 3.01
CA PHE A 113 -5.84 -14.73 2.63
C PHE A 113 -5.40 -15.58 3.82
#